data_AF-A0A6V8P1Z1-F1
#
_entry.id   AF-A0A6V8P1Z1-F1
#
_cell.length_a   1.000
_cell.length_b   1.000
_cell.length_c   1.000
_cell.angle_alpha   90.00
_cell.angle_beta   90.00
_cell.angle_gamma   90.00
#
_symmetry.space_group_name_H-M   'P 1'
#
loop_
_entity.id
_entity.type
_entity.pdbx_description
1 polymer ?
#
loop_
_entity_poly.entity_id
_entity_poly.type
_entity_poly.pdbx_seq_one_letter_code
_entity_poly.pdbx_strand_id
1 'polypeptide(L)'
;MKRELAETRGTIKAEKRGAERKPEKRILECLSKVAPGTDLRLGIEHIIKAKTGGLLVIGNSDEVLAVTDGGFLIDCKFSPFKLYELAKMDGAIILNEDASRILYANTQLIPDPSLSTLETGTRHRAAERTARQTGALVISI
;
A
#
# COMPACT_ATOMS: atom_id res chain seq x y z
N MET A 1 46.54 6.36 17.46
CA MET A 1 45.97 5.75 16.25
C MET A 1 45.07 4.52 16.46
N LYS A 2 44.91 3.94 17.67
CA LYS A 2 43.97 2.82 17.94
C LYS A 2 42.64 3.23 18.62
N ARG A 3 42.47 4.51 19.00
CA ARG A 3 41.26 4.99 19.69
C ARG A 3 40.16 5.50 18.74
N GLU A 4 40.51 6.11 17.60
CA GLU A 4 39.52 6.57 16.59
C GLU A 4 38.74 5.44 15.91
N LEU A 5 39.38 4.29 15.64
CA LEU A 5 38.73 3.15 14.98
C LEU A 5 37.64 2.46 15.83
N ALA A 6 37.64 2.69 17.15
CA ALA A 6 36.63 2.13 18.05
C ALA A 6 35.36 3.00 18.08
N GLU A 7 35.50 4.33 17.95
CA GLU A 7 34.38 5.27 17.96
C GLU A 7 33.63 5.24 16.62
N THR A 8 34.32 5.11 15.48
CA THR A 8 33.65 4.94 14.17
C THR A 8 32.86 3.63 14.10
N ARG A 9 33.30 2.57 14.79
CA ARG A 9 32.53 1.31 14.91
C ARG A 9 31.32 1.44 15.83
N GLY A 10 31.36 2.34 16.81
CA GLY A 10 30.25 2.62 17.73
C GLY A 10 29.12 3.39 17.06
N THR A 11 29.43 4.39 16.23
CA THR A 11 28.45 5.18 15.48
C THR A 11 27.79 4.38 14.35
N ILE A 12 28.54 3.57 13.59
CA ILE A 12 27.96 2.70 12.55
C ILE A 12 26.99 1.65 13.15
N LYS A 13 27.19 1.26 14.41
CA LYS A 13 26.31 0.31 15.11
C LYS A 13 25.03 0.95 15.65
N ALA A 14 25.02 2.28 15.82
CA ALA A 14 23.85 3.02 16.27
C ALA A 14 22.88 3.37 15.12
N GLU A 15 23.39 3.68 13.92
CA GLU A 15 22.55 3.97 12.74
C GLU A 15 21.89 2.73 12.12
N LYS A 16 22.47 1.53 12.30
CA LYS A 16 21.87 0.26 11.82
C LYS A 16 20.74 -0.27 12.70
N ARG A 17 20.30 0.47 13.72
CA ARG A 17 19.32 0.00 14.72
C ARG A 17 17.87 0.39 14.39
N GLY A 18 17.65 1.18 13.35
CA GLY A 18 16.33 1.40 12.76
C GLY A 18 16.14 0.53 11.52
N ALA A 19 15.03 -0.22 11.48
CA ALA A 19 14.44 -0.83 10.28
C ALA A 19 14.65 -2.34 9.98
N GLU A 20 14.86 -3.18 10.98
CA GLU A 20 14.29 -4.54 10.93
C GLU A 20 13.11 -4.63 11.90
N ARG A 21 11.97 -4.03 11.53
CA ARG A 21 10.70 -4.39 12.17
C ARG A 21 10.47 -5.87 11.84
N LYS A 22 10.41 -6.73 12.86
CA LYS A 22 10.12 -8.16 12.67
C LYS A 22 8.94 -8.31 11.69
N PRO A 23 9.02 -9.20 10.68
CA PRO A 23 7.99 -9.34 9.64
C PRO A 23 6.59 -9.55 10.24
N GLU A 24 6.51 -10.27 11.36
CA GLU A 24 5.30 -10.45 12.17
C GLU A 24 4.63 -9.12 12.56
N LYS A 25 5.42 -8.13 12.99
CA LYS A 25 4.91 -6.82 13.41
C LYS A 25 4.34 -6.04 12.24
N ARG A 26 4.98 -6.10 11.07
CA ARG A 26 4.51 -5.43 9.85
C ARG A 26 3.20 -6.05 9.35
N ILE A 27 3.10 -7.37 9.38
CA ILE A 27 1.86 -8.07 9.03
C ILE A 27 0.74 -7.68 10.00
N LEU A 28 1.02 -7.64 11.31
CA LEU A 28 0.04 -7.24 12.31
C LEU A 28 -0.46 -5.80 12.09
N GLU A 29 0.45 -4.87 11.76
CA GLU A 29 0.13 -3.49 11.39
C GLU A 29 -0.81 -3.45 10.16
N CYS A 30 -0.51 -4.22 9.11
CA CYS A 30 -1.37 -4.30 7.92
C CYS A 30 -2.75 -4.89 8.25
N LEU A 31 -2.81 -5.99 9.01
CA LEU A 31 -4.05 -6.64 9.41
C LEU A 31 -4.92 -5.71 10.27
N SER A 32 -4.31 -4.90 11.13
CA SER A 32 -5.05 -3.93 11.96
C SER A 32 -5.79 -2.88 11.13
N LYS A 33 -5.23 -2.46 9.98
CA LYS A 33 -5.87 -1.49 9.06
C LYS A 33 -7.12 -2.04 8.37
N VAL A 34 -7.16 -3.36 8.13
CA VAL A 34 -8.27 -4.06 7.47
C VAL A 34 -9.14 -4.85 8.44
N ALA A 35 -8.94 -4.66 9.74
CA ALA A 35 -9.67 -5.37 10.78
C ALA A 35 -11.14 -4.91 10.85
N PRO A 36 -12.06 -5.81 11.29
CA PRO A 36 -13.45 -5.45 11.59
C PRO A 36 -13.56 -4.24 12.51
N GLY A 37 -14.52 -3.37 12.22
CA GLY A 37 -14.75 -2.12 12.96
C GLY A 37 -13.98 -0.90 12.43
N THR A 38 -13.06 -1.09 11.48
CA THR A 38 -12.44 0.04 10.76
C THR A 38 -13.30 0.53 9.60
N ASP A 39 -13.25 1.83 9.31
CA ASP A 39 -13.95 2.41 8.17
C ASP A 39 -13.44 1.84 6.83
N LEU A 40 -12.15 1.52 6.74
CA LEU A 40 -11.56 0.86 5.58
C LEU A 40 -12.18 -0.52 5.36
N ARG A 41 -12.28 -1.34 6.41
CA ARG A 41 -12.95 -2.64 6.34
C ARG A 41 -14.41 -2.53 5.94
N LEU A 42 -15.14 -1.55 6.49
CA LEU A 42 -16.55 -1.31 6.12
C LEU A 42 -16.69 -0.96 4.63
N GLY A 43 -15.80 -0.12 4.09
CA GLY A 43 -15.78 0.21 2.67
C GLY A 43 -15.46 -1.00 1.79
N ILE A 44 -14.51 -1.84 2.19
CA ILE A 44 -14.19 -3.12 1.52
C ILE A 44 -15.41 -4.05 1.53
N GLU A 45 -16.15 -4.13 2.63
CA GLU A 45 -17.36 -4.95 2.71
C GLU A 45 -18.46 -4.47 1.77
N HIS A 46 -18.61 -3.16 1.57
CA HIS A 46 -19.54 -2.62 0.57
C HIS A 46 -19.16 -3.05 -0.85
N ILE A 47 -17.86 -2.98 -1.20
CA ILE A 47 -17.34 -3.44 -2.50
C ILE A 47 -17.64 -4.93 -2.73
N ILE A 48 -17.36 -5.76 -1.73
CA ILE A 48 -17.61 -7.21 -1.82
C ILE A 48 -19.10 -7.50 -2.00
N LYS A 49 -19.97 -6.85 -1.22
CA LYS A 49 -21.43 -7.02 -1.31
C LYS A 49 -21.98 -6.61 -2.67
N ALA A 50 -21.39 -5.60 -3.30
CA ALA A 50 -21.77 -5.11 -4.62
C ALA A 50 -21.15 -5.91 -5.79
N LYS A 51 -20.20 -6.82 -5.52
CA LYS A 51 -19.51 -7.65 -6.52
C LYS A 51 -18.75 -6.85 -7.58
N THR A 52 -18.28 -5.65 -7.25
CA THR A 52 -17.53 -4.79 -8.18
C THR A 52 -16.03 -5.08 -8.20
N GLY A 53 -15.50 -5.70 -7.13
CA GLY A 53 -14.06 -5.89 -6.94
C GLY A 53 -13.34 -4.56 -6.73
N GLY A 54 -12.01 -4.58 -6.64
CA GLY A 54 -11.23 -3.34 -6.50
C GLY A 54 -9.74 -3.57 -6.22
N LEU A 55 -8.94 -2.55 -6.49
CA LEU A 55 -7.50 -2.55 -6.22
C LEU A 55 -7.14 -1.30 -5.42
N LEU A 56 -6.74 -1.48 -4.16
CA LEU A 56 -6.48 -0.39 -3.23
C LEU A 56 -5.00 -0.38 -2.84
N VAL A 57 -4.37 0.79 -2.86
CA VAL A 57 -3.00 0.98 -2.37
C VAL A 57 -3.04 1.92 -1.18
N ILE A 58 -2.43 1.51 -0.06
CA ILE A 58 -2.35 2.31 1.16
C ILE A 58 -0.94 2.87 1.30
N GLY A 59 -0.81 4.18 1.12
CA GLY A 59 0.45 4.91 1.13
C GLY A 59 0.67 5.67 -0.17
N ASN A 60 1.40 6.78 -0.06
CA ASN A 60 1.66 7.72 -1.16
C ASN A 60 3.15 8.10 -1.23
N SER A 61 4.02 7.13 -0.95
CA SER A 61 5.46 7.31 -1.09
C SER A 61 5.83 7.51 -2.57
N ASP A 62 7.02 8.06 -2.82
CA ASP A 62 7.51 8.31 -4.17
C ASP A 62 7.57 7.01 -5.00
N GLU A 63 7.84 5.86 -4.37
CA GLU A 63 7.81 4.55 -5.03
C GLU A 63 6.41 4.15 -5.49
N VAL A 64 5.38 4.45 -4.70
CA VAL A 64 3.98 4.20 -5.09
C VAL A 64 3.60 5.12 -6.25
N LEU A 65 3.95 6.40 -6.17
CA LEU A 65 3.63 7.37 -7.22
C LEU A 65 4.38 7.04 -8.52
N ALA A 66 5.61 6.54 -8.45
CA ALA A 66 6.40 6.15 -9.61
C ALA A 66 5.82 4.97 -10.40
N VAL A 67 5.05 4.08 -9.75
CA VAL A 67 4.35 2.96 -10.42
C VAL A 67 2.88 3.26 -10.69
N THR A 68 2.40 4.46 -10.35
CA THR A 68 1.01 4.87 -10.55
C THR A 68 0.94 5.76 -11.78
N ASP A 69 0.16 5.36 -12.78
CA ASP A 69 -0.03 6.11 -14.03
C ASP A 69 -1.48 6.55 -14.21
N GLY A 70 -1.65 7.74 -14.79
CA GLY A 70 -2.95 8.35 -15.07
C GLY A 70 -3.87 8.54 -13.85
N GLY A 71 -5.17 8.37 -14.07
CA GLY A 71 -6.22 8.55 -13.08
C GLY A 71 -6.56 10.01 -12.76
N PHE A 72 -7.31 10.20 -11.67
CA PHE A 72 -7.77 11.50 -11.22
C PHE A 72 -7.29 11.79 -9.80
N LEU A 73 -6.78 13.01 -9.58
CA LEU A 73 -6.56 13.54 -8.23
C LEU A 73 -7.92 13.83 -7.60
N ILE A 74 -8.27 13.06 -6.58
CA ILE A 74 -9.51 13.21 -5.80
C ILE A 74 -9.27 14.07 -4.57
N ASP A 75 -8.14 13.83 -3.89
CA ASP A 75 -7.72 14.45 -2.63
C ASP A 75 -8.88 14.83 -1.68
N CYS A 76 -9.60 13.82 -1.19
CA CYS A 76 -10.74 14.04 -0.31
C CYS A 76 -10.65 13.18 0.97
N LYS A 77 -11.34 13.62 2.03
CA LYS A 77 -11.48 12.82 3.26
C LYS A 77 -12.14 11.48 2.94
N PHE A 78 -11.57 10.41 3.50
CA PHE A 78 -12.07 9.06 3.40
C PHE A 78 -13.49 8.95 3.96
N SER A 79 -14.33 8.18 3.28
CA SER A 79 -15.51 7.58 3.89
C SER A 79 -15.80 6.24 3.21
N PRO A 80 -16.41 5.27 3.92
CA PRO A 80 -16.75 3.97 3.35
C PRO A 80 -17.57 4.07 2.05
N PHE A 81 -18.50 5.03 2.00
CA PHE A 81 -19.33 5.27 0.82
C PHE A 81 -18.54 5.84 -0.36
N LYS A 82 -17.63 6.78 -0.12
CA LYS A 82 -16.79 7.33 -1.20
C LYS A 82 -15.86 6.27 -1.79
N LEU A 83 -15.25 5.44 -0.93
CA LEU A 83 -14.44 4.32 -1.39
C LEU A 83 -15.27 3.39 -2.27
N TYR A 84 -16.45 3.01 -1.80
CA TYR A 84 -17.38 2.15 -2.53
C TYR A 84 -17.77 2.73 -3.90
N GLU A 85 -18.13 4.01 -3.97
CA GLU A 85 -18.52 4.66 -5.23
C GLU A 85 -17.35 4.73 -6.22
N LEU A 86 -16.16 5.08 -5.75
CA LEU A 86 -14.96 5.15 -6.60
C LEU A 86 -14.50 3.76 -7.05
N ALA A 87 -14.70 2.72 -6.24
CA ALA A 87 -14.34 1.34 -6.59
C ALA A 87 -15.22 0.73 -7.70
N LYS A 88 -16.28 1.42 -8.13
CA LYS A 88 -17.04 1.06 -9.33
C LYS A 88 -16.29 1.40 -10.61
N MET A 89 -15.31 2.31 -10.53
CA MET A 89 -14.43 2.62 -11.64
C MET A 89 -13.41 1.50 -11.82
N ASP A 90 -12.79 1.45 -13.00
CA ASP A 90 -11.66 0.57 -13.25
C ASP A 90 -10.39 1.06 -12.53
N GLY A 91 -9.34 0.26 -12.58
CA GLY A 91 -8.02 0.62 -12.06
C GLY A 91 -7.90 0.54 -10.54
N ALA A 92 -6.98 1.34 -10.01
CA ALA A 92 -6.61 1.37 -8.60
C ALA A 92 -6.98 2.70 -7.93
N ILE A 93 -7.19 2.61 -6.62
CA ILE A 93 -7.44 3.73 -5.72
C ILE A 93 -6.26 3.85 -4.77
N ILE A 94 -5.68 5.04 -4.68
CA ILE A 94 -4.54 5.34 -3.81
C ILE A 94 -5.04 6.11 -2.60
N LEU A 95 -4.81 5.56 -1.41
CA LEU A 95 -5.07 6.19 -0.12
C LEU A 95 -3.76 6.68 0.49
N ASN A 96 -3.83 7.67 1.37
CA ASN A 96 -2.67 8.05 2.18
C ASN A 96 -2.31 6.96 3.22
N GLU A 97 -1.17 7.12 3.89
CA GLU A 97 -0.59 6.07 4.76
C GLU A 97 -1.51 5.57 5.89
N ASP A 98 -2.31 6.45 6.47
CA ASP A 98 -3.26 6.16 7.55
C ASP A 98 -4.68 5.85 7.03
N ALA A 99 -4.88 5.80 5.71
CA ALA A 99 -6.17 5.59 5.04
C ALA A 99 -7.26 6.62 5.43
N SER A 100 -6.87 7.83 5.86
CA SER A 100 -7.80 8.92 6.21
C SER A 100 -8.23 9.78 5.00
N ARG A 101 -7.53 9.66 3.86
CA ARG A 101 -7.84 10.38 2.61
C ARG A 101 -7.72 9.47 1.39
N ILE A 102 -8.59 9.74 0.42
CA ILE A 102 -8.52 9.18 -0.94
C ILE A 102 -7.78 10.20 -1.80
N LEU A 103 -6.61 9.83 -2.29
CA LEU A 103 -5.75 10.73 -3.06
C LEU A 103 -6.04 10.61 -4.55
N TYR A 104 -6.04 9.38 -5.07
CA TYR A 104 -6.26 9.11 -6.49
C TYR A 104 -7.26 7.98 -6.69
N ALA A 105 -7.96 8.02 -7.82
CA ALA A 105 -8.83 6.93 -8.27
C ALA A 105 -8.69 6.75 -9.79
N ASN A 106 -9.13 5.59 -10.30
CA ASN A 106 -9.01 5.22 -11.71
C ASN A 106 -7.57 5.25 -12.24
N THR A 107 -6.61 4.90 -11.37
CA THR A 107 -5.19 4.86 -11.72
C THR A 107 -4.80 3.50 -12.27
N GLN A 108 -3.79 3.43 -13.12
CA GLN A 108 -3.20 2.18 -13.57
C GLN A 108 -1.90 1.92 -12.79
N LEU A 109 -1.79 0.74 -12.18
CA LEU A 109 -0.52 0.32 -11.55
C LEU A 109 0.36 -0.35 -12.60
N ILE A 110 1.57 0.19 -12.80
CA ILE A 110 2.59 -0.29 -13.73
C ILE A 110 3.85 -0.68 -12.94
N PRO A 111 3.79 -1.72 -12.10
CA PRO A 111 4.99 -2.24 -11.45
C PRO A 111 5.90 -2.97 -12.45
N ASP A 112 7.15 -3.20 -12.06
CA ASP A 112 8.17 -3.86 -12.86
C ASP A 112 7.67 -5.24 -13.36
N PRO A 113 7.55 -5.45 -14.68
CA PRO A 113 7.04 -6.69 -15.25
C PRO A 113 7.98 -7.89 -15.05
N SER A 114 9.26 -7.65 -14.73
CA SER A 114 10.26 -8.69 -14.47
C SER A 114 10.07 -9.36 -13.10
N LEU A 115 9.33 -8.74 -12.19
CA LEU A 115 9.01 -9.32 -10.89
C LEU A 115 8.16 -10.59 -11.07
N SER A 116 8.68 -11.71 -10.56
CA SER A 116 7.94 -12.97 -10.53
C SER A 116 6.69 -12.85 -9.66
N THR A 117 5.62 -13.50 -10.09
CA THR A 117 4.32 -13.53 -9.40
C THR A 117 3.74 -14.92 -9.55
N LEU A 118 3.20 -15.46 -8.46
CA LEU A 118 2.46 -16.73 -8.48
C LEU A 118 0.94 -16.50 -8.60
N GLU A 119 0.52 -15.24 -8.52
CA GLU A 119 -0.88 -14.85 -8.62
C GLU A 119 -1.44 -14.99 -10.05
N THR A 120 -2.76 -15.18 -10.12
CA THR A 120 -3.49 -15.26 -11.39
C THR A 120 -4.44 -14.08 -11.54
N GLY A 121 -4.67 -13.64 -12.78
CA GLY A 121 -5.46 -12.44 -13.05
C GLY A 121 -4.63 -11.15 -12.99
N THR A 122 -4.97 -10.18 -13.86
CA THR A 122 -4.21 -8.92 -13.99
C THR A 122 -4.20 -8.12 -12.69
N ARG A 123 -5.32 -8.07 -11.98
CA ARG A 123 -5.46 -7.35 -10.71
C ARG A 123 -4.56 -7.90 -9.60
N HIS A 124 -4.61 -9.20 -9.35
CA HIS A 124 -3.80 -9.83 -8.29
C HIS A 124 -2.30 -9.78 -8.61
N ARG A 125 -1.92 -10.00 -9.88
CA ARG A 125 -0.53 -9.85 -10.32
C ARG A 125 -0.01 -8.42 -10.14
N ALA A 126 -0.81 -7.41 -10.49
CA ALA A 126 -0.47 -6.02 -10.26
C ALA A 126 -0.35 -5.72 -8.76
N ALA A 127 -1.26 -6.25 -7.94
CA ALA A 127 -1.23 -6.09 -6.48
C ALA A 127 0.05 -6.66 -5.86
N GLU A 128 0.39 -7.92 -6.16
CA GLU A 128 1.58 -8.57 -5.61
C GLU A 128 2.86 -7.84 -6.03
N ARG A 129 3.00 -7.53 -7.33
CA ARG A 129 4.19 -6.84 -7.85
C ARG A 129 4.34 -5.45 -7.28
N THR A 130 3.26 -4.68 -7.19
CA THR A 130 3.26 -3.36 -6.58
C THR A 130 3.68 -3.45 -5.11
N ALA A 131 3.07 -4.36 -4.34
CA ALA A 131 3.42 -4.54 -2.92
C ALA A 131 4.88 -4.96 -2.73
N ARG A 132 5.42 -5.83 -3.60
CA ARG A 132 6.83 -6.26 -3.56
C ARG A 132 7.79 -5.13 -3.93
N GLN A 133 7.44 -4.30 -4.92
CA GLN A 133 8.29 -3.23 -5.40
C GLN A 133 8.30 -2.02 -4.45
N THR A 134 7.14 -1.61 -3.95
CA THR A 134 7.00 -0.38 -3.16
C THR A 134 7.00 -0.64 -1.64
N GLY A 135 6.72 -1.88 -1.23
CA GLY A 135 6.49 -2.20 0.18
C GLY A 135 5.18 -1.64 0.74
N ALA A 136 4.33 -1.02 -0.08
CA ALA A 136 3.02 -0.55 0.35
C ALA A 136 2.07 -1.72 0.63
N LEU A 137 1.04 -1.47 1.45
CA LEU A 137 -0.08 -2.40 1.58
C LEU A 137 -0.97 -2.25 0.35
N VAL A 138 -1.09 -3.33 -0.43
CA VAL A 138 -1.97 -3.38 -1.60
C VAL A 138 -3.04 -4.44 -1.38
N ILE A 139 -4.30 -4.08 -1.61
CA ILE A 139 -5.47 -4.91 -1.36
C ILE A 139 -6.15 -5.17 -2.70
N SER A 140 -6.22 -6.43 -3.11
CA SER A 140 -7.02 -6.88 -4.26
C SER A 140 -8.28 -7.56 -3.73
N ILE A 141 -9.43 -7.12 -4.25
CA ILE A 141 -10.78 -7.61 -3.91
C ILE A 141 -11.39 -8.29 -5.15
#